data_AF-A0A821GYF1-F1
#
_entry.id   AF-A0A821GYF1-F1
#
_cell.length_a   1.000
_cell.length_b   1.000
_cell.length_c   1.000
_cell.angle_alpha   90.00
_cell.angle_beta   90.00
_cell.angle_gamma   90.00
#
_symmetry.space_group_name_H-M   'P 1'
#
loop_
_entity.id
_entity.type
_entity.pdbx_description
1 polymer ?
#
loop_
_entity_poly.entity_id
_entity_poly.type
_entity_poly.pdbx_seq_one_letter_code
_entity_poly.pdbx_strand_id
1 'polypeptide(L)'
;CFTIACKLESRRVPDTNSLLSLFDARHHVTPILLNQGEKQLLTQLDFELEYPLAIHFLCYYLRFLPFHFIIYSLSKYMIECVLCDDVLSEQMPGSLLAAAALLLALKFTRQLDKPQIVKRFYKHQPYKRDELDKRTEQILKLMQNVPRSLYHTNVREKYKRNEFDRVANYQYSNDLVVPVS
;
A
#
# COMPACT_ATOMS: atom_id res chain seq x y z
N CYS A 1 6.44 -11.40 12.83
CA CYS A 1 6.64 -10.30 11.86
C CYS A 1 6.23 -8.92 12.41
N PHE A 2 4.96 -8.71 12.82
CA PHE A 2 4.48 -7.39 13.27
C PHE A 2 5.33 -6.74 14.39
N THR A 3 5.69 -7.49 15.45
CA THR A 3 6.55 -7.01 16.54
C THR A 3 7.91 -6.50 16.05
N ILE A 4 8.54 -7.23 15.13
CA ILE A 4 9.84 -6.85 14.54
C ILE A 4 9.68 -5.54 13.76
N ALA A 5 8.65 -5.43 12.92
CA ALA A 5 8.37 -4.22 12.15
C ALA A 5 8.15 -2.99 13.06
N CYS A 6 7.44 -3.13 14.18
CA CYS A 6 7.29 -2.05 15.15
C CYS A 6 8.62 -1.60 15.75
N LYS A 7 9.53 -2.54 16.07
CA LYS A 7 10.85 -2.21 16.63
C LYS A 7 11.76 -1.49 15.63
N LEU A 8 11.59 -1.75 14.32
CA LEU A 8 12.37 -1.13 13.27
C LEU A 8 11.86 0.26 12.89
N GLU A 9 10.55 0.38 12.64
CA GLU A 9 9.97 1.55 11.97
C GLU A 9 9.28 2.53 12.93
N SER A 10 8.79 2.06 14.08
CA SER A 10 7.96 2.89 14.96
C SER A 10 8.81 3.63 15.98
N ARG A 11 8.60 4.95 16.08
CA ARG A 11 9.18 5.78 17.16
C ARG A 11 8.75 5.32 18.56
N ARG A 12 7.56 4.71 18.68
CA ARG A 12 7.04 4.14 19.92
C ARG A 12 6.68 2.68 19.66
N VAL A 13 7.48 1.78 20.21
CA VAL A 13 7.23 0.35 20.16
C VAL A 13 6.19 0.01 21.24
N PRO A 14 5.11 -0.72 20.92
CA PRO A 14 4.19 -1.23 21.92
C PRO A 14 4.92 -2.15 22.90
N ASP A 15 4.55 -2.11 24.19
CA ASP A 15 5.08 -3.06 25.17
C ASP A 15 4.52 -4.48 24.94
N THR A 16 5.16 -5.47 25.54
CA THR A 16 4.79 -6.88 25.37
C THR A 16 3.34 -7.17 25.77
N ASN A 17 2.80 -6.54 26.82
CA ASN A 17 1.42 -6.78 27.24
C ASN A 17 0.43 -6.17 26.25
N SER A 18 0.73 -4.99 25.71
CA SER A 18 -0.04 -4.37 24.63
C SER A 18 -0.02 -5.19 23.34
N LEU A 19 1.07 -5.89 23.04
CA LEU A 19 1.12 -6.83 21.92
C LEU A 19 0.32 -8.10 22.19
N LEU A 20 0.42 -8.64 23.41
CA LEU A 20 -0.30 -9.85 23.81
C LEU A 20 -1.82 -9.64 23.80
N SER A 21 -2.30 -8.44 24.12
CA SER A 21 -3.73 -8.11 24.08
C SER A 21 -4.32 -8.09 22.67
N LEU A 22 -3.50 -8.03 21.62
CA LEU A 22 -3.95 -8.14 20.22
C LEU A 22 -4.30 -9.58 19.82
N PHE A 23 -3.76 -10.58 20.54
CA PHE A 23 -4.04 -11.97 20.26
C PHE A 23 -5.35 -12.39 20.92
N ASP A 24 -6.16 -13.15 20.19
CA ASP A 24 -7.35 -13.78 20.75
C ASP A 24 -6.93 -14.72 21.89
N ALA A 25 -7.62 -14.63 23.04
CA ALA A 25 -7.36 -15.40 24.25
C ALA A 25 -7.27 -16.92 24.00
N ARG A 26 -7.90 -17.41 22.91
CA ARG A 26 -7.85 -18.81 22.47
C ARG A 26 -6.46 -19.28 21.99
N HIS A 27 -5.58 -18.38 21.58
CA HIS A 27 -4.27 -18.75 21.01
C HIS A 27 -3.18 -18.95 22.06
N HIS A 28 -3.47 -18.77 23.35
CA HIS A 28 -2.55 -18.97 24.49
C HIS A 28 -1.13 -18.43 24.22
N VAL A 29 -1.02 -17.28 23.55
CA VAL A 29 0.27 -16.69 23.21
C VAL A 29 0.90 -16.16 24.50
N THR A 30 2.08 -16.66 24.82
CA THR A 30 2.85 -16.22 25.99
C THR A 30 3.95 -15.24 25.58
N PRO A 31 4.46 -14.41 26.50
CA PRO A 31 5.64 -13.59 26.25
C PRO A 31 6.83 -14.42 25.73
N ILE A 32 7.00 -15.64 26.25
CA ILE A 32 8.08 -16.55 25.88
C ILE A 32 7.93 -16.98 24.41
N LEU A 33 6.71 -17.39 24.01
CA LEU A 33 6.43 -17.80 22.64
C LEU A 33 6.63 -16.63 21.65
N LEU A 34 6.19 -15.42 22.02
CA LEU A 34 6.38 -14.23 21.20
C LEU A 34 7.87 -13.94 20.95
N ASN A 35 8.68 -13.98 22.01
CA ASN A 35 10.14 -13.78 21.92
C ASN A 35 10.85 -14.89 21.14
N GLN A 36 10.42 -16.14 21.29
CA GLN A 36 10.96 -17.26 20.52
C GLN A 36 10.66 -17.11 19.03
N GLY A 37 9.42 -16.76 18.66
CA GLY A 37 9.04 -16.51 17.27
C GLY A 37 9.79 -15.33 16.66
N GLU A 38 10.01 -14.27 17.43
CA GLU A 38 10.87 -13.16 16.99
C GLU A 38 12.31 -13.60 16.74
N LYS A 39 12.93 -14.30 17.69
CA LYS A 39 14.31 -14.78 17.55
C LYS A 39 14.46 -15.72 16.35
N GLN A 40 13.51 -16.62 16.16
CA GLN A 40 13.52 -17.55 15.04
C GLN A 40 13.45 -16.80 13.70
N LEU A 41 12.53 -15.85 13.56
CA LEU A 41 12.40 -15.05 12.33
C LEU A 41 13.66 -14.23 12.04
N LEU A 42 14.23 -13.57 13.05
CA LEU A 42 15.46 -12.79 12.89
C LEU A 42 16.64 -13.66 12.46
N THR A 43 16.75 -14.86 13.04
CA THR A 43 17.80 -15.82 12.68
C THR A 43 17.60 -16.36 11.26
N GLN A 44 16.37 -16.63 10.85
CA GLN A 44 16.07 -17.12 9.50
C GLN A 44 16.29 -16.07 8.41
N LEU A 45 16.20 -14.79 8.75
CA LEU A 45 16.46 -13.67 7.83
C LEU A 45 17.92 -13.22 7.88
N ASP A 46 18.80 -13.89 8.64
CA ASP A 46 20.19 -13.44 8.88
C ASP A 46 20.30 -11.97 9.30
N PHE A 47 19.28 -11.48 10.01
CA PHE A 47 19.11 -10.06 10.39
C PHE A 47 19.07 -9.07 9.21
N GLU A 48 18.86 -9.55 7.98
CA GLU A 48 18.63 -8.72 6.79
C GLU A 48 17.19 -8.20 6.77
N LEU A 49 16.97 -7.06 7.44
CA LEU A 49 15.64 -6.46 7.61
C LEU A 49 15.43 -5.23 6.71
N GLU A 50 16.47 -4.81 5.99
CA GLU A 50 16.45 -3.65 5.11
C GLU A 50 15.76 -3.99 3.79
N TYR A 51 14.45 -3.79 3.73
CA TYR A 51 13.68 -3.93 2.49
C TYR A 51 12.88 -2.66 2.19
N PRO A 52 13.12 -1.98 1.06
CA PRO A 52 12.40 -0.78 0.71
C PRO A 52 10.94 -1.10 0.37
N LEU A 53 10.05 -0.80 1.30
CA LEU A 53 8.59 -0.92 1.11
C LEU A 53 8.09 0.00 -0.02
N ALA A 54 6.96 -0.40 -0.64
CA ALA A 54 6.31 0.38 -1.69
C ALA A 54 6.03 1.85 -1.29
N ILE A 55 5.74 2.10 -0.01
CA ILE A 55 5.51 3.46 0.49
C ILE A 55 6.75 4.36 0.37
N HIS A 56 7.96 3.82 0.52
CA HIS A 56 9.21 4.57 0.36
C HIS A 56 9.38 5.03 -1.09
N PHE A 57 9.10 4.15 -2.05
CA PHE A 57 9.12 4.47 -3.47
C PHE A 57 8.00 5.45 -3.86
N LEU A 58 6.80 5.31 -3.31
CA LEU A 58 5.72 6.26 -3.54
C LEU A 58 6.12 7.68 -3.10
N CYS A 59 6.66 7.81 -1.89
CA CYS A 59 7.17 9.08 -1.39
C CYS A 59 8.31 9.63 -2.27
N TYR A 60 9.20 8.77 -2.76
CA TYR A 60 10.26 9.17 -3.68
C TYR A 60 9.69 9.71 -5.01
N TYR A 61 8.76 9.00 -5.66
CA TYR A 61 8.18 9.42 -6.93
C TYR A 61 7.37 10.72 -6.81
N LEU A 62 6.64 10.90 -5.70
CA LEU A 62 5.85 12.11 -5.45
C LEU A 62 6.70 13.38 -5.30
N ARG A 63 7.97 13.28 -4.88
CA ARG A 63 8.88 14.46 -4.79
C ARG A 63 9.07 15.18 -6.12
N PHE A 64 8.87 14.48 -7.24
CA PHE A 64 9.06 15.04 -8.58
C PHE A 64 7.76 15.55 -9.21
N LEU A 65 6.63 15.37 -8.54
CA LEU A 65 5.30 15.74 -9.03
C LEU A 65 4.71 16.87 -8.17
N PRO A 66 3.78 17.68 -8.70
CA PRO A 66 3.03 18.60 -7.85
C PRO A 66 2.26 17.80 -6.79
N PHE A 67 2.49 18.13 -5.52
CA PHE A 67 1.87 17.41 -4.42
C PHE A 67 0.37 17.69 -4.36
N HIS A 68 -0.42 16.63 -4.44
CA HIS A 68 -1.84 16.64 -4.14
C HIS A 68 -2.15 15.51 -3.17
N PHE A 69 -2.72 15.85 -2.02
CA PHE A 69 -2.98 14.88 -0.93
C PHE A 69 -3.86 13.72 -1.40
N ILE A 70 -4.89 13.99 -2.20
CA ILE A 70 -5.76 12.97 -2.80
C ILE A 70 -5.00 11.95 -3.66
N ILE A 71 -3.95 12.36 -4.40
CA ILE A 71 -3.14 11.45 -5.22
C ILE A 71 -2.34 10.52 -4.32
N TYR A 72 -1.75 11.06 -3.25
CA TYR A 72 -1.05 10.26 -2.26
C TYR A 72 -1.99 9.27 -1.57
N SER A 73 -3.15 9.73 -1.10
CA SER A 73 -4.16 8.89 -0.43
C SER A 73 -4.68 7.78 -1.35
N LEU A 74 -5.01 8.09 -2.62
CA LEU A 74 -5.41 7.10 -3.62
C LEU A 74 -4.30 6.07 -3.87
N SER A 75 -3.07 6.54 -4.11
CA SER A 75 -1.94 5.65 -4.38
C SER A 75 -1.70 4.72 -3.20
N LYS A 76 -1.71 5.26 -1.97
CA LYS A 76 -1.50 4.49 -0.75
C LYS A 76 -2.62 3.48 -0.50
N TYR A 77 -3.87 3.86 -0.76
CA TYR A 77 -5.02 2.95 -0.68
C TYR A 77 -4.86 1.75 -1.63
N MET A 78 -4.50 2.01 -2.89
CA MET A 78 -4.30 0.97 -3.89
C MET A 78 -3.13 0.04 -3.52
N ILE A 79 -2.02 0.60 -3.02
CA ILE A 79 -0.89 -0.20 -2.51
C ILE A 79 -1.37 -1.13 -1.38
N GLU A 80 -2.08 -0.61 -0.38
CA GLU A 80 -2.57 -1.41 0.74
C GLU A 80 -3.57 -2.49 0.30
N CYS A 81 -4.43 -2.21 -0.69
CA CYS A 81 -5.30 -3.23 -1.26
C CYS A 81 -4.50 -4.34 -1.96
N VAL A 82 -3.49 -4.00 -2.75
CA VAL A 82 -2.64 -5.00 -3.40
C VAL A 82 -1.91 -5.88 -2.39
N LEU A 83 -1.45 -5.30 -1.27
CA LEU A 83 -0.81 -6.07 -0.19
C LEU A 83 -1.77 -7.04 0.52
N CYS A 84 -3.08 -6.90 0.34
CA CYS A 84 -4.08 -7.88 0.82
C CYS A 84 -4.36 -9.00 -0.21
N ASP A 85 -3.80 -8.91 -1.42
CA ASP A 85 -3.93 -9.91 -2.48
C ASP A 85 -2.57 -10.58 -2.71
N ASP A 86 -2.39 -11.79 -2.18
CA ASP A 86 -1.11 -12.50 -2.20
C ASP A 86 -0.58 -12.68 -3.65
N VAL A 87 -1.47 -13.03 -4.58
CA VAL A 87 -1.12 -13.28 -5.99
C VAL A 87 -0.62 -12.01 -6.65
N LEU A 88 -1.29 -10.89 -6.44
CA LEU A 88 -0.91 -9.62 -7.04
C LEU A 88 0.33 -9.01 -6.37
N SER A 89 0.44 -9.14 -5.05
CA SER A 89 1.57 -8.68 -4.24
C SER A 89 2.88 -9.38 -4.63
N GLU A 90 2.87 -10.71 -4.77
CA GLU A 90 4.06 -11.47 -5.18
C GLU A 90 4.57 -11.11 -6.58
N GLN A 91 3.67 -10.69 -7.48
CA GLN A 91 4.02 -10.35 -8.85
C GLN A 91 4.67 -8.97 -9.02
N MET A 92 4.65 -8.11 -7.98
CA MET A 92 5.08 -6.72 -8.08
C MET A 92 6.10 -6.37 -6.99
N PRO A 93 7.36 -6.03 -7.36
CA PRO A 93 8.27 -5.43 -6.39
C PRO A 93 7.72 -4.08 -5.92
N GLY A 94 8.09 -3.66 -4.71
CA GLY A 94 7.52 -2.48 -4.06
C GLY A 94 7.60 -1.20 -4.90
N SER A 95 8.68 -1.00 -5.65
CA SER A 95 8.85 0.13 -6.56
C SER A 95 7.90 0.09 -7.77
N LEU A 96 7.65 -1.09 -8.35
CA LEU A 96 6.70 -1.26 -9.46
C LEU A 96 5.28 -1.03 -8.98
N LEU A 97 4.91 -1.61 -7.83
CA LEU A 97 3.61 -1.40 -7.20
C LEU A 97 3.37 0.10 -6.94
N ALA A 98 4.35 0.80 -6.37
CA ALA A 98 4.25 2.22 -6.11
C ALA A 98 4.08 3.05 -7.39
N ALA A 99 4.84 2.73 -8.45
CA ALA A 99 4.75 3.43 -9.74
C ALA A 99 3.41 3.19 -10.44
N ALA A 100 2.90 1.95 -10.44
CA ALA A 100 1.62 1.58 -11.04
C ALA A 100 0.44 2.20 -10.28
N ALA A 101 0.44 2.13 -8.95
CA ALA A 101 -0.59 2.78 -8.12
C ALA A 101 -0.60 4.30 -8.32
N LEU A 102 0.58 4.93 -8.38
CA LEU A 102 0.69 6.36 -8.66
C LEU A 102 0.19 6.72 -10.07
N LEU A 103 0.54 5.92 -11.08
CA LEU A 103 0.05 6.12 -12.45
C LEU A 103 -1.48 6.09 -12.49
N LEU A 104 -2.09 5.13 -11.81
CA LEU A 104 -3.55 5.02 -11.72
C LEU A 104 -4.18 6.22 -10.98
N ALA A 105 -3.57 6.66 -9.88
CA ALA A 105 -4.04 7.85 -9.16
C ALA A 105 -3.95 9.13 -10.01
N LEU A 106 -2.87 9.28 -10.80
CA LEU A 106 -2.70 10.37 -11.75
C LEU A 106 -3.73 10.33 -12.89
N LYS A 107 -4.08 9.12 -13.37
CA LYS A 107 -5.18 8.91 -14.34
C LYS A 107 -6.50 9.38 -13.73
N PHE A 108 -6.86 8.88 -12.54
CA PHE A 108 -8.13 9.23 -11.88
C PHE A 108 -8.29 10.71 -11.56
N THR A 109 -7.19 11.39 -11.24
CA THR A 109 -7.19 12.82 -10.89
C THR A 109 -6.93 13.73 -12.09
N ARG A 110 -6.97 13.19 -13.32
CA ARG A 110 -6.74 13.91 -14.60
C ARG A 110 -5.42 14.67 -14.65
N GLN A 111 -4.41 14.24 -13.89
CA GLN A 111 -3.11 14.90 -13.89
C GLN A 111 -2.27 14.52 -15.12
N LEU A 112 -2.60 13.42 -15.80
CA LEU A 112 -1.92 13.03 -17.04
C LEU A 112 -2.29 13.92 -18.24
N ASP A 113 -3.34 14.75 -18.14
CA ASP A 113 -3.68 15.75 -19.17
C ASP A 113 -2.61 16.85 -19.26
N LYS A 114 -1.74 16.94 -18.25
CA LYS A 114 -0.66 17.92 -18.13
C LYS A 114 0.65 17.30 -18.65
N PRO A 115 1.16 17.68 -19.84
CA PRO A 115 2.34 17.04 -20.44
C PRO A 115 3.60 17.08 -19.55
N GLN A 116 3.74 18.14 -18.74
CA GLN A 116 4.82 18.29 -17.78
C GLN A 116 4.79 17.23 -16.67
N ILE A 117 3.59 16.81 -16.23
CA ILE A 117 3.44 15.74 -15.22
C ILE A 117 3.79 14.40 -15.84
N VAL A 118 3.26 14.12 -17.04
CA VAL A 118 3.59 12.90 -17.80
C VAL A 118 5.10 12.75 -17.96
N LYS A 119 5.77 13.79 -18.46
CA LYS A 119 7.21 13.81 -18.66
C LYS A 119 7.99 13.56 -17.36
N ARG A 120 7.60 14.21 -16.27
CA ARG A 120 8.27 14.05 -14.96
C ARG A 120 8.05 12.65 -14.39
N PHE A 121 6.82 12.14 -14.44
CA PHE A 121 6.49 10.79 -13.98
C PHE A 121 7.39 9.77 -14.70
N TYR A 122 7.35 9.72 -16.03
CA TYR A 122 8.13 8.74 -16.80
C TYR A 122 9.65 8.92 -16.71
N LYS A 123 10.14 10.12 -16.37
CA LYS A 123 11.58 10.39 -16.16
C LYS A 123 12.12 9.80 -14.85
N HIS A 124 11.29 9.72 -13.81
CA HIS A 124 11.73 9.41 -12.43
C HIS A 124 11.37 8.00 -11.96
N GLN A 125 10.79 7.19 -12.84
CA GLN A 125 10.48 5.79 -12.61
C GLN A 125 11.19 4.95 -13.72
N PRO A 126 11.68 3.74 -13.41
CA PRO A 126 12.53 2.98 -14.35
C PRO A 126 11.76 2.06 -15.32
N TYR A 127 10.44 1.93 -15.17
CA TYR A 127 9.62 0.92 -15.85
C TYR A 127 9.16 1.37 -17.24
N LYS A 128 8.98 0.37 -18.11
CA LYS A 128 8.42 0.59 -19.45
C LYS A 128 6.93 0.92 -19.35
N ARG A 129 6.44 1.67 -20.34
CA ARG A 129 5.03 2.07 -20.39
C ARG A 129 4.09 0.86 -20.43
N ASP A 130 4.38 -0.12 -21.29
CA ASP A 130 3.54 -1.31 -21.45
C ASP A 130 3.47 -2.14 -20.16
N GLU A 131 4.60 -2.22 -19.43
CA GLU A 131 4.65 -2.90 -18.13
C GLU A 131 3.79 -2.17 -17.10
N LEU A 132 3.93 -0.85 -16.99
CA LEU A 132 3.13 -0.04 -16.09
C LEU A 132 1.64 -0.09 -16.43
N ASP A 133 1.28 -0.03 -17.71
CA ASP A 133 -0.12 -0.08 -18.14
C ASP A 133 -0.73 -1.44 -17.79
N LYS A 134 -0.01 -2.55 -18.01
CA LYS A 134 -0.42 -3.89 -17.56
C LYS A 134 -0.65 -3.96 -16.05
N ARG A 135 0.30 -3.48 -15.24
CA ARG A 135 0.16 -3.51 -13.77
C ARG A 135 -0.96 -2.58 -13.28
N THR A 136 -1.10 -1.42 -13.90
CA THR A 136 -2.18 -0.47 -13.62
C THR A 136 -3.54 -1.10 -13.89
N GLU A 137 -3.69 -1.85 -14.99
CA GLU A 137 -4.93 -2.55 -15.30
C GLU A 137 -5.25 -3.66 -14.29
N GLN A 138 -4.24 -4.41 -13.83
CA GLN A 138 -4.41 -5.39 -12.76
C GLN A 138 -4.89 -4.74 -11.46
N ILE A 139 -4.28 -3.62 -11.06
CA ILE A 139 -4.71 -2.85 -9.89
C ILE A 139 -6.14 -2.33 -10.08
N LEU A 140 -6.48 -1.78 -11.24
CA LEU A 140 -7.83 -1.31 -11.53
C LEU A 140 -8.89 -2.41 -11.38
N LYS A 141 -8.62 -3.60 -11.91
CA LYS A 141 -9.47 -4.79 -11.77
C LYS A 141 -9.63 -5.21 -10.31
N LEU A 142 -8.55 -5.16 -9.52
CA LEU A 142 -8.63 -5.38 -8.08
C LEU A 142 -9.56 -4.34 -7.43
N MET A 143 -9.34 -3.05 -7.70
CA MET A 143 -10.11 -1.95 -7.11
C MET A 143 -11.61 -2.02 -7.42
N GLN A 144 -11.99 -2.53 -8.59
CA GLN A 144 -13.39 -2.80 -8.96
C GLN A 144 -14.04 -3.88 -8.08
N ASN A 145 -13.26 -4.83 -7.57
CA ASN A 145 -13.71 -5.94 -6.74
C ASN A 145 -13.60 -5.67 -5.23
N VAL A 146 -12.76 -4.72 -4.80
CA VAL A 146 -12.56 -4.33 -3.40
C VAL A 146 -13.88 -4.05 -2.64
N PRO A 147 -14.91 -3.37 -3.20
CA PRO A 147 -16.17 -3.17 -2.50
C PRO A 147 -16.89 -4.46 -2.09
N ARG A 148 -16.67 -5.56 -2.83
CA ARG A 148 -17.31 -6.86 -2.61
C ARG A 148 -16.43 -7.84 -1.82
N SER A 149 -15.15 -7.52 -1.63
CA SER A 149 -14.18 -8.41 -0.99
C SER A 149 -14.19 -8.26 0.52
N LEU A 150 -14.36 -9.37 1.24
CA LEU A 150 -14.26 -9.40 2.70
C LEU A 150 -12.82 -9.14 3.18
N TYR A 151 -11.82 -9.58 2.42
CA TYR A 151 -10.38 -9.41 2.74
C TYR A 151 -9.94 -7.95 2.78
N HIS A 152 -10.63 -7.07 2.04
CA HIS A 152 -10.28 -5.66 1.93
C HIS A 152 -11.10 -4.76 2.86
N THR A 153 -12.00 -5.32 3.68
CA THR A 153 -12.93 -4.55 4.51
C THR A 153 -12.20 -3.58 5.44
N ASN A 154 -11.17 -4.04 6.16
CA ASN A 154 -10.43 -3.20 7.11
C ASN A 154 -9.68 -2.05 6.43
N VAL A 155 -9.06 -2.33 5.29
CA VAL A 155 -8.37 -1.31 4.48
C VAL A 155 -9.40 -0.31 3.97
N ARG A 156 -10.53 -0.77 3.43
CA ARG A 156 -11.60 0.11 2.94
C ARG A 156 -12.15 1.02 4.03
N GLU A 157 -12.49 0.48 5.20
CA GLU A 157 -13.02 1.29 6.32
C GLU A 157 -12.00 2.32 6.84
N LYS A 158 -10.71 1.99 6.82
CA LYS A 158 -9.64 2.97 7.11
C LYS A 158 -9.68 4.13 6.11
N TYR A 159 -9.70 3.84 4.81
CA TYR A 159 -9.64 4.86 3.75
C TYR A 159 -10.97 5.58 3.47
N LYS A 160 -12.04 5.25 4.19
CA LYS A 160 -13.29 6.05 4.24
C LYS A 160 -13.19 7.27 5.17
N ARG A 161 -12.18 7.33 6.04
CA ARG A 161 -12.01 8.42 7.01
C ARG A 161 -11.58 9.72 6.34
N ASN A 162 -11.91 10.85 6.96
CA ASN A 162 -11.58 12.19 6.47
C ASN A 162 -10.08 12.41 6.28
N GLU A 163 -9.26 11.82 7.15
CA GLU A 163 -7.80 11.91 7.10
C GLU A 163 -7.18 11.30 5.84
N PHE A 164 -7.96 10.55 5.05
CA PHE A 164 -7.54 9.95 3.77
C PHE A 164 -8.37 10.47 2.58
N ASP A 165 -8.96 11.66 2.66
CA ASP A 165 -9.86 12.24 1.62
C ASP A 165 -11.06 11.34 1.26
N ARG A 166 -11.40 10.37 2.12
CA ARG A 166 -12.46 9.38 1.87
C ARG A 166 -12.29 8.65 0.53
N VAL A 167 -11.06 8.41 0.10
CA VAL A 167 -10.76 7.86 -1.22
C VAL A 167 -11.44 6.51 -1.49
N ALA A 168 -11.75 5.75 -0.44
CA ALA A 168 -12.47 4.49 -0.58
C ALA A 168 -13.95 4.63 -1.01
N ASN A 169 -14.53 5.83 -1.02
CA ASN A 169 -15.90 6.10 -1.46
C ASN A 169 -16.02 6.34 -2.97
N TYR A 170 -14.90 6.44 -3.69
CA TYR A 170 -14.90 6.63 -5.14
C TYR A 170 -15.26 5.34 -5.88
N GLN A 171 -16.04 5.43 -6.96
CA GLN A 171 -16.17 4.33 -7.92
C GLN A 171 -14.97 4.29 -8.86
N TYR A 172 -14.40 3.10 -9.00
CA TYR A 172 -13.25 2.86 -9.87
C TYR A 172 -13.71 2.24 -11.20
N SER A 173 -14.11 3.08 -12.14
CA SER A 173 -14.45 2.69 -13.51
C SER A 173 -13.31 2.96 -14.50
N ASN A 174 -13.35 2.33 -15.67
CA ASN A 174 -12.42 2.60 -16.77
C ASN A 174 -12.49 4.08 -17.20
N ASP A 175 -13.67 4.69 -17.09
CA ASP A 175 -13.87 6.12 -17.21
C ASP A 175 -13.84 6.77 -15.83
N LEU A 176 -12.90 7.70 -15.68
CA LEU A 176 -12.74 8.69 -14.61
C LEU A 176 -13.87 8.77 -13.57
N VAL A 177 -13.54 8.24 -12.39
CA VAL A 177 -14.21 8.35 -11.07
C VAL A 177 -15.46 9.22 -11.02
N VAL A 178 -16.61 8.59 -10.77
CA VAL A 178 -17.84 9.25 -10.31
C VAL A 178 -17.96 9.01 -8.79
N PRO A 179 -18.21 10.04 -7.95
CA PRO A 179 -18.50 9.82 -6.54
C PRO A 179 -19.85 9.11 -6.38
N VAL A 180 -19.92 8.10 -5.50
CA VAL A 180 -21.19 7.44 -5.15
C VAL A 180 -21.94 8.31 -4.16
N SER A 181 -23.15 8.71 -4.53
CA SER A 181 -24.13 9.39 -3.67
C SER A 181 -24.49 8.57 -2.44
#